data_AF-A0A8X6KR18-F1
#
_entry.id   AF-A0A8X6KR18-F1
#
_cell.length_a   1.000
_cell.length_b   1.000
_cell.length_c   1.000
_cell.angle_alpha   90.00
_cell.angle_beta   90.00
_cell.angle_gamma   90.00
#
_symmetry.space_group_name_H-M   'P 1'
#
loop_
_entity.id
_entity.type
_entity.pdbx_description
1 polymer ?
#
loop_
_entity_poly.entity_id
_entity_poly.type
_entity_poly.pdbx_seq_one_letter_code
_entity_poly.pdbx_strand_id
1 'polypeptide(L)'
;MSKEILVVLTRKRGSVKAQLTRIKDFINIPDEKDKIKLESKMDTLKSLRIKVSDIRNEYYEVVTNDSDLEPLELEILDLEDDCEDIQVRIKILFQKLI
;
A
#
# COMPACT_ATOMS: atom_id res chain seq x y z
N MET A 1 -5.24 -27.09 -3.28
CA MET A 1 -5.05 -25.98 -4.23
C MET A 1 -4.90 -24.61 -3.54
N SER A 2 -4.94 -24.51 -2.21
CA SER A 2 -4.89 -23.24 -1.46
C SER A 2 -3.48 -22.70 -1.14
N LYS A 3 -2.50 -23.57 -0.88
CA LYS A 3 -1.17 -23.14 -0.40
C LYS A 3 -0.36 -22.31 -1.40
N GLU A 4 -0.41 -22.64 -2.70
CA GLU A 4 0.34 -21.89 -3.72
C GLU A 4 -0.22 -20.48 -3.93
N ILE A 5 -1.55 -20.33 -3.86
CA ILE A 5 -2.22 -19.03 -4.00
C ILE A 5 -1.86 -18.13 -2.81
N LEU A 6 -1.86 -18.66 -1.58
CA LEU A 6 -1.45 -17.91 -0.39
C LEU A 6 0.01 -17.43 -0.47
N VAL A 7 0.91 -18.24 -1.03
CA VAL A 7 2.31 -17.83 -1.27
C VAL A 7 2.39 -16.69 -2.27
N VAL A 8 1.59 -16.73 -3.34
CA VAL A 8 1.52 -15.65 -4.34
C VAL A 8 0.99 -14.37 -3.70
N LEU A 9 -0.08 -14.45 -2.90
CA LEU A 9 -0.66 -13.30 -2.20
C LEU A 9 0.31 -12.70 -1.19
N THR A 10 1.05 -13.53 -0.45
CA THR A 10 2.11 -13.08 0.47
C THR A 10 3.19 -12.30 -0.29
N ARG A 11 3.61 -12.77 -1.46
CA ARG A 11 4.61 -12.08 -2.31
C ARG A 11 4.07 -10.77 -2.88
N LYS A 12 2.83 -10.75 -3.37
CA LYS A 12 2.14 -9.54 -3.84
C LYS A 12 2.12 -8.49 -2.72
N ARG A 13 1.71 -8.89 -1.52
CA ARG A 13 1.68 -8.05 -0.32
C ARG A 13 3.06 -7.48 0.02
N GLY A 14 4.10 -8.33 0.07
CA GLY A 14 5.47 -7.89 0.32
C GLY A 14 5.97 -6.87 -0.71
N SER A 15 5.62 -7.04 -1.98
CA SER A 15 5.95 -6.08 -3.04
C SER A 15 5.25 -4.74 -2.88
N VAL A 16 3.98 -4.72 -2.47
CA VAL A 16 3.24 -3.49 -2.15
C VAL A 16 3.90 -2.79 -0.97
N LYS A 17 4.15 -3.51 0.14
CA LYS A 17 4.81 -2.98 1.33
C LYS A 17 6.14 -2.31 1.00
N ALA A 18 7.00 -2.98 0.23
CA ALA A 18 8.29 -2.42 -0.18
C ALA A 18 8.15 -1.13 -1.01
N GLN A 19 7.12 -1.01 -1.85
CA GLN A 19 6.86 0.21 -2.60
C GLN A 19 6.33 1.34 -1.72
N LEU A 20 5.42 1.05 -0.78
CA LEU A 20 4.94 2.02 0.20
C LEU A 20 6.10 2.55 1.06
N THR A 21 7.01 1.68 1.52
CA THR A 21 8.24 2.09 2.22
C THR A 21 9.05 3.08 1.40
N ARG A 22 9.31 2.81 0.11
CA ARG A 22 10.05 3.76 -0.75
C ARG A 22 9.35 5.11 -0.90
N ILE A 23 8.01 5.13 -0.93
CA ILE A 23 7.26 6.39 -0.98
C ILE A 23 7.38 7.11 0.37
N LYS A 24 7.25 6.39 1.50
CA LYS A 24 7.44 6.94 2.86
C LYS A 24 8.82 7.55 3.05
N ASP A 25 9.86 6.85 2.62
CA ASP A 25 11.22 7.35 2.68
C ASP A 25 11.33 8.65 1.87
N PHE A 26 10.82 8.65 0.63
CA PHE A 26 10.81 9.84 -0.20
C PHE A 26 10.11 11.03 0.47
N ILE A 27 8.89 10.86 1.00
CA ILE A 27 8.10 11.95 1.60
C ILE A 27 8.67 12.46 2.94
N ASN A 28 9.45 11.65 3.64
CA ASN A 28 10.06 11.99 4.92
C ASN A 28 11.45 12.61 4.82
N ILE A 29 12.13 12.51 3.67
CA ILE A 29 13.38 13.23 3.42
C ILE A 29 13.12 14.75 3.56
N PRO A 30 13.93 15.49 4.35
CA PRO A 30 13.77 16.93 4.60
C PRO A 30 13.97 17.87 3.40
N ASP A 31 14.30 17.32 2.23
CA ASP A 31 14.59 18.11 1.04
C ASP A 31 13.34 18.76 0.41
N GLU A 32 13.60 19.83 -0.34
CA GLU A 32 12.59 20.46 -1.20
C GLU A 32 12.17 19.47 -2.29
N LYS A 33 10.86 19.23 -2.37
CA LYS A 33 10.27 18.30 -3.32
C LYS A 33 9.62 19.08 -4.44
N ASP A 34 9.97 18.78 -5.67
CA ASP A 34 9.28 19.38 -6.80
C ASP A 34 7.89 18.74 -7.01
N LYS A 35 7.00 19.52 -7.62
CA LYS A 35 5.61 19.14 -7.91
C LYS A 35 5.53 17.84 -8.73
N ILE A 36 6.37 17.69 -9.74
CA ILE A 36 6.35 16.55 -10.67
C ILE A 36 6.64 15.24 -9.93
N LYS A 37 7.64 15.23 -9.04
CA LYS A 37 7.97 14.05 -8.23
C LYS A 37 6.83 13.70 -7.28
N LEU A 38 6.20 14.69 -6.63
CA LEU A 38 5.06 14.44 -5.76
C LEU A 38 3.85 13.89 -6.53
N GLU A 39 3.59 14.38 -7.74
CA GLU A 39 2.53 13.87 -8.62
C GLU A 39 2.80 12.41 -8.99
N SER A 40 4.03 12.10 -9.41
CA SER A 40 4.45 10.73 -9.69
C SER A 40 4.28 9.79 -8.49
N LYS A 41 4.59 10.24 -7.27
CA LYS A 41 4.35 9.44 -6.05
C LYS A 41 2.87 9.26 -5.77
N MET A 42 2.05 10.28 -5.98
CA MET A 42 0.60 10.17 -5.82
C MET A 42 -0.01 9.18 -6.81
N ASP A 43 0.43 9.19 -8.07
CA ASP A 43 -0.07 8.24 -9.08
C ASP A 43 0.39 6.80 -8.78
N THR A 44 1.63 6.64 -8.32
CA THR A 44 2.12 5.35 -7.81
C THR A 44 1.25 4.87 -6.65
N LEU A 45 0.93 5.74 -5.69
CA LEU A 45 0.09 5.42 -4.54
C LEU A 45 -1.34 5.00 -4.95
N LYS A 46 -1.96 5.69 -5.92
CA LYS A 46 -3.27 5.29 -6.46
C LYS A 46 -3.23 3.87 -7.02
N SER A 47 -2.19 3.53 -7.79
CA SER A 47 -2.01 2.16 -8.30
C SER A 47 -1.81 1.14 -7.18
N LEU A 48 -1.07 1.49 -6.13
CA LEU A 48 -0.87 0.60 -4.97
C LEU A 48 -2.16 0.35 -4.20
N ARG A 49 -3.03 1.35 -4.02
CA ARG A 49 -4.34 1.16 -3.37
C ARG A 49 -5.23 0.17 -4.10
N ILE A 50 -5.24 0.23 -5.44
CA ILE A 50 -5.97 -0.76 -6.25
C ILE A 50 -5.42 -2.16 -5.97
N LYS A 51 -4.09 -2.32 -5.99
CA LYS A 51 -3.45 -3.62 -5.70
C LYS A 51 -3.74 -4.13 -4.28
N VAL A 52 -3.82 -3.26 -3.28
CA VAL A 52 -4.21 -3.65 -1.92
C VAL A 52 -5.64 -4.19 -1.91
N SER A 53 -6.57 -3.49 -2.58
CA SER A 53 -7.96 -3.97 -2.73
C SER A 53 -8.04 -5.30 -3.47
N ASP A 54 -7.25 -5.49 -4.53
CA ASP A 54 -7.23 -6.75 -5.29
C ASP A 54 -6.73 -7.90 -4.39
N ILE A 55 -5.63 -7.67 -3.66
CA ILE A 55 -5.08 -8.65 -2.70
C ILE A 55 -6.13 -9.02 -1.65
N ARG A 56 -6.86 -8.04 -1.11
CA ARG A 56 -7.93 -8.26 -0.13
C ARG A 56 -9.03 -9.15 -0.68
N ASN A 57 -9.54 -8.82 -1.86
CA ASN A 57 -10.59 -9.60 -2.51
C ASN A 57 -10.11 -11.04 -2.79
N GLU A 58 -8.90 -11.21 -3.34
CA GLU A 58 -8.31 -12.53 -3.58
C GLU A 58 -8.12 -13.34 -2.28
N TYR A 59 -7.81 -12.69 -1.15
CA TYR A 59 -7.72 -13.37 0.14
C TYR A 59 -9.08 -13.90 0.62
N TYR A 60 -10.14 -13.09 0.54
CA TYR A 60 -11.49 -13.52 0.92
C TYR A 60 -12.04 -14.66 0.05
N GLU A 61 -11.60 -14.75 -1.21
CA GLU A 61 -11.99 -15.85 -2.10
C GLU A 61 -11.29 -17.18 -1.77
N VAL A 62 -10.07 -17.12 -1.23
CA VAL A 62 -9.18 -18.27 -1.10
C VAL A 62 -9.15 -18.83 0.34
N VAL A 63 -9.30 -17.96 1.34
CA VAL A 63 -9.28 -18.33 2.76
C VAL A 63 -10.70 -18.60 3.22
N THR A 64 -11.02 -19.87 3.45
CA THR A 64 -12.37 -20.31 3.84
C THR A 64 -12.51 -20.59 5.34
N ASN A 65 -11.45 -20.35 6.13
CA ASN A 65 -11.43 -20.54 7.58
C ASN A 65 -11.20 -19.20 8.26
N ASP A 66 -12.17 -18.74 9.04
CA ASP A 66 -12.17 -17.43 9.70
C ASP A 66 -10.93 -17.22 10.59
N SER A 67 -10.42 -18.29 11.23
CA SER A 67 -9.22 -18.19 12.08
C SER A 67 -7.92 -17.89 11.33
N ASP A 68 -7.85 -18.25 10.05
CA ASP A 68 -6.72 -17.92 9.17
C ASP A 68 -6.92 -16.56 8.47
N LEU A 69 -8.15 -16.03 8.49
CA LEU A 69 -8.56 -14.79 7.84
C LEU A 69 -8.14 -13.56 8.67
N GLU A 70 -8.38 -13.59 9.98
CA GLU A 70 -8.13 -12.45 10.88
C GLU A 70 -6.67 -11.91 10.80
N PRO A 71 -5.61 -12.75 10.83
CA PRO A 71 -4.24 -12.25 10.69
C PRO A 71 -3.98 -11.60 9.32
N LEU A 72 -4.61 -12.11 8.26
CA LEU A 72 -4.45 -11.59 6.90
C LEU A 72 -5.20 -10.27 6.71
N GLU A 73 -6.36 -10.13 7.34
CA GLU A 73 -7.11 -8.87 7.37
C GLU A 73 -6.31 -7.77 8.06
N LEU A 74 -5.70 -8.05 9.22
CA LEU A 74 -4.85 -7.09 9.93
C LEU A 74 -3.66 -6.63 9.06
N GLU A 75 -2.98 -7.56 8.38
CA GLU A 75 -1.87 -7.22 7.49
C GLU A 75 -2.30 -6.40 6.27
N ILE A 76 -3.56 -6.47 5.85
CA ILE A 76 -4.11 -5.65 4.77
C ILE A 76 -4.51 -4.28 5.29
N LEU A 77 -5.15 -4.21 6.45
CA LEU A 77 -5.49 -2.95 7.12
C LEU A 77 -4.24 -2.11 7.33
N ASP A 78 -3.13 -2.70 7.77
CA ASP A 78 -1.83 -2.01 7.88
C ASP A 78 -1.40 -1.36 6.54
N LEU A 79 -1.64 -2.02 5.40
CA LEU A 79 -1.31 -1.47 4.09
C LEU A 79 -2.30 -0.37 3.64
N GLU A 80 -3.57 -0.48 4.02
CA GLU A 80 -4.59 0.52 3.76
C GLU A 80 -4.30 1.81 4.55
N ASP A 81 -3.99 1.68 5.83
CA ASP A 81 -3.56 2.77 6.72
C ASP A 81 -2.28 3.43 6.20
N ASP A 82 -1.28 2.62 5.83
CA ASP A 82 -0.06 3.13 5.20
C ASP A 82 -0.35 3.95 3.93
N CYS A 83 -1.32 3.51 3.12
CA CYS A 83 -1.70 4.25 1.94
C CYS A 83 -2.36 5.59 2.29
N GLU A 84 -3.22 5.62 3.30
CA GLU A 84 -3.89 6.85 3.75
C GLU A 84 -2.89 7.86 4.33
N ASP A 85 -2.00 7.42 5.21
CA ASP A 85 -0.96 8.25 5.80
C ASP A 85 -0.06 8.89 4.76
N ILE A 86 0.40 8.09 3.79
CA ILE A 86 1.20 8.58 2.66
C ILE A 86 0.39 9.60 1.85
N GLN A 87 -0.89 9.33 1.58
CA GLN A 87 -1.75 10.24 0.81
C GLN A 87 -1.88 11.60 1.51
N VAL A 88 -2.18 11.60 2.80
CA VAL A 88 -2.28 12.81 3.62
C VAL A 88 -0.96 13.58 3.59
N ARG A 89 0.16 12.88 3.79
CA ARG A 89 1.48 13.52 3.79
C ARG A 89 1.84 14.13 2.44
N ILE A 90 1.57 13.45 1.33
CA ILE A 90 1.80 14.02 -0.02
C ILE A 90 0.90 15.26 -0.24
N LYS A 91 -0.36 15.23 0.18
CA LYS A 91 -1.26 16.40 0.08
C LYS A 91 -0.73 17.60 0.87
N ILE A 92 -0.22 17.39 2.08
CA ILE A 92 0.43 18.44 2.89
C ILE A 92 1.65 19.00 2.16
N LEU A 93 2.48 18.14 1.55
CA LEU A 93 3.65 18.57 0.80
C LEU A 93 3.26 19.41 -0.43
N PHE A 94 2.19 19.04 -1.15
CA PHE A 94 1.66 19.87 -2.23
C PHE A 94 1.20 21.25 -1.77
N GLN A 95 0.52 21.34 -0.62
CA GLN A 95 0.07 22.62 -0.07
C GLN A 95 1.23 23.56 0.26
N LYS A 96 2.40 23.02 0.59
CA LYS A 96 3.62 23.82 0.85
C LYS A 96 4.29 24.36 -0.42
N LEU A 97 3.89 23.88 -1.60
CA LEU A 97 4.41 24.34 -2.89
C LEU A 97 3.57 25.47 -3.51
N ILE A 98 2.45 25.84 -2.88
CA ILE A 98 1.52 26.88 -3.31
C ILE A 98 1.75 28.11 -2.41
#